data_AF-A0A955ZHQ1-F1
#
_entry.id   AF-A0A955ZHQ1-F1
#
_cell.length_a   1.000
_cell.length_b   1.000
_cell.length_c   1.000
_cell.angle_alpha   90.00
_cell.angle_beta   90.00
_cell.angle_gamma   90.00
#
_symmetry.space_group_name_H-M   'P 1'
#
loop_
_entity.id
_entity.type
_entity.pdbx_description
1 polymer ?
#
loop_
_entity_poly.entity_id
_entity_poly.type
_entity_poly.pdbx_seq_one_letter_code
_entity_poly.pdbx_strand_id
1 'polypeptide(L)' 'MLPPPSRSRVVASDTPRVLAVFNHKGGTGKTTTAVTIAAGLAERGARVLLVDTDG' A
#
# COMPACT_ATOMS: atom_id res chain seq x y z
N MET A 1 34.35 10.45 -4.22
CA MET A 1 33.11 10.29 -3.43
C MET A 1 31.95 10.21 -4.42
N LEU A 2 31.30 9.07 -4.56
CA LEU A 2 30.15 8.90 -5.46
C LEU A 2 28.94 9.64 -4.86
N PRO A 3 28.14 10.38 -5.65
CA PRO A 3 26.90 10.96 -5.16
C PRO A 3 25.96 9.84 -4.67
N PRO A 4 25.14 10.07 -3.64
CA PRO A 4 24.15 9.10 -3.21
C PRO A 4 23.26 8.74 -4.41
N PRO A 5 22.86 7.46 -4.56
CA PRO A 5 22.00 7.05 -5.66
C PRO A 5 20.79 7.97 -5.71
N SER A 6 20.62 8.67 -6.83
CA SER A 6 19.46 9.50 -7.09
C SER A 6 18.21 8.67 -6.82
N ARG A 7 17.46 9.00 -5.77
CA ARG A 7 16.18 8.36 -5.50
C ARG A 7 15.32 8.61 -6.72
N SER A 8 15.03 7.56 -7.48
CA SER A 8 14.17 7.63 -8.65
C SER A 8 12.85 8.29 -8.22
N ARG A 9 12.62 9.51 -8.69
CA ARG A 9 11.39 10.24 -8.42
C ARG A 9 10.26 9.44 -9.03
N VAL A 10 9.40 8.84 -8.20
CA VAL A 10 8.18 8.19 -8.68
C VAL A 10 7.32 9.30 -9.28
N VAL A 11 7.17 9.27 -10.61
CA VAL A 11 6.27 10.16 -11.33
C VAL A 11 4.85 9.77 -10.93
N ALA A 12 4.03 10.75 -10.55
CA ALA A 12 2.62 10.51 -10.26
C ALA A 12 1.92 10.00 -11.52
N SER A 13 1.31 8.81 -11.45
CA SER A 13 0.47 8.27 -12.52
C SER A 13 -0.99 8.61 -12.23
N ASP A 14 -1.76 8.95 -13.27
CA ASP A 14 -3.21 9.17 -13.14
C ASP A 14 -3.98 7.90 -12.77
N THR A 15 -3.37 6.73 -12.97
CA THR A 15 -3.92 5.44 -12.54
C THR A 15 -3.67 5.20 -11.05
N PRO A 16 -4.71 4.85 -10.25
CA PRO A 16 -4.51 4.44 -8.86
C PRO A 16 -3.64 3.19 -8.78
N ARG A 17 -2.77 3.14 -7.78
CA ARG A 17 -1.99 1.93 -7.46
C ARG A 17 -2.90 0.91 -6.78
N VAL A 18 -2.84 -0.34 -7.21
CA VAL A 18 -3.61 -1.45 -6.63
C VAL A 18 -2.68 -2.38 -5.87
N LEU A 19 -2.98 -2.63 -4.60
CA LEU A 19 -2.24 -3.54 -3.73
C LEU A 19 -3.21 -4.61 -3.21
N ALA A 20 -2.95 -5.88 -3.54
CA ALA A 20 -3.70 -7.02 -3.01
C ALA A 20 -2.94 -7.67 -1.86
N VAL A 21 -3.59 -7.80 -0.70
CA VAL A 21 -3.03 -8.50 0.46
C VAL A 21 -3.69 -9.87 0.55
N PHE A 22 -2.94 -10.92 0.24
CA PHE A 22 -3.45 -12.28 0.18
C PHE A 22 -2.56 -13.27 0.94
N ASN A 23 -3.19 -14.28 1.53
CA ASN A 23 -2.56 -15.46 2.12
C ASN A 23 -3.60 -16.59 2.19
N HIS A 24 -3.20 -17.82 1.88
CA HIS A 24 -4.07 -19.00 1.85
C HIS A 24 -4.29 -19.65 3.24
N LYS A 25 -4.17 -18.87 4.31
CA LYS A 25 -4.30 -19.34 5.70
C LYS A 25 -5.02 -18.32 6.56
N GLY A 26 -5.94 -18.79 7.40
CA GLY A 26 -6.64 -17.98 8.41
C GLY A 26 -5.70 -17.47 9.51
N GLY A 27 -6.03 -16.31 10.09
CA GLY A 27 -5.25 -15.72 11.21
C GLY A 27 -3.86 -15.19 10.83
N THR A 28 -3.55 -15.04 9.55
CA THR A 28 -2.25 -14.50 9.06
C THR A 28 -2.16 -12.98 9.06
N GLY A 29 -3.20 -12.29 9.51
CA GLY A 29 -3.21 -10.83 9.65
C GLY A 29 -3.51 -10.04 8.37
N LYS A 30 -4.03 -10.66 7.30
CA LYS A 30 -4.32 -9.99 6.00
C LYS A 30 -5.15 -8.71 6.17
N THR A 31 -6.30 -8.82 6.83
CA THR A 31 -7.21 -7.69 7.08
C THR A 31 -6.53 -6.63 7.92
N THR A 32 -5.82 -7.02 8.99
CA THR A 32 -5.06 -6.09 9.83
C THR A 32 -4.01 -5.34 9.03
N THR A 33 -3.21 -6.04 8.23
CA THR A 33 -2.19 -5.42 7.38
C THR A 33 -2.81 -4.49 6.34
N ALA A 34 -3.90 -4.89 5.68
CA ALA A 34 -4.59 -4.07 4.70
C ALA A 34 -5.13 -2.77 5.33
N VAL A 35 -5.75 -2.87 6.51
CA VAL A 35 -6.24 -1.71 7.28
C VAL A 35 -5.09 -0.80 7.71
N THR A 36 -4.00 -1.34 8.26
CA THR A 36 -2.85 -0.54 8.70
C THR A 36 -2.17 0.18 7.54
N ILE A 37 -1.99 -0.48 6.39
CA ILE A 37 -1.42 0.16 5.20
C ILE A 37 -2.36 1.26 4.68
N ALA A 38 -3.66 0.99 4.59
CA ALA A 38 -4.64 1.98 4.15
C ALA A 38 -4.65 3.22 5.04
N ALA A 39 -4.65 3.03 6.37
CA ALA A 39 -4.59 4.12 7.34
C ALA A 39 -3.30 4.94 7.17
N GLY A 40 -2.13 4.29 7.14
CA GLY A 40 -0.85 4.99 6.99
C GLY A 40 -0.69 5.73 5.66
N LEU A 41 -1.34 5.26 4.59
CA LEU A 41 -1.39 5.97 3.30
C LEU A 41 -2.33 7.18 3.37
N ALA A 42 -3.51 7.04 3.98
CA ALA A 42 -4.46 8.13 4.15
C ALA A 42 -3.88 9.25 5.03
N GLU A 43 -3.19 8.90 6.12
CA GLU A 43 -2.47 9.86 6.99
C GLU A 43 -1.39 10.65 6.24
N ARG A 44 -0.81 10.07 5.18
CA ARG A 44 0.18 10.73 4.32
C ARG A 44 -0.46 11.55 3.20
N GLY A 45 -1.78 11.72 3.20
CA GLY A 45 -2.53 12.50 2.23
C GLY A 45 -2.87 11.75 0.94
N ALA A 46 -2.67 10.43 0.88
CA ALA A 46 -3.10 9.66 -0.29
C ALA A 46 -4.63 9.47 -0.29
N ARG A 47 -5.22 9.47 -1.48
CA ARG A 47 -6.60 8.98 -1.67
C ARG A 47 -6.59 7.47 -1.65
N VAL A 48 -7.26 6.88 -0.68
CA VAL A 48 -7.26 5.43 -0.45
C VAL A 48 -8.67 4.87 -0.56
N LEU A 49 -8.80 3.72 -1.23
CA LEU A 49 -9.96 2.84 -1.19
C LEU A 49 -9.49 1.51 -0.61
N LEU A 50 -10.07 1.11 0.53
CA LEU A 50 -9.88 -0.22 1.10
C LEU A 50 -11.07 -1.08 0.71
N VAL A 51 -10.80 -2.25 0.13
CA VAL A 51 -11.80 -3.25 -0.24
C VAL A 51 -11.48 -4.52 0.55
N ASP A 52 -12.45 -5.01 1.33
CA ASP A 52 -12.37 -6.33 1.94
C ASP A 52 -13.15 -7.33 1.09
N THR A 53 -12.51 -8.44 0.76
CA THR A 53 -13.08 -9.51 -0.07
C THR A 53 -13.04 -10.87 0.64
N ASP A 54 -12.57 -10.90 1.89
CA ASP A 54 -12.55 -12.09 2.75
C ASP A 54 -13.72 -11.93 3.74
N GLY A 55 -14.66 -12.88 3.70
CA GLY A 55 -15.84 -12.92 4.59
C GLY A 55 -15.58 -13.77 5.82
#